data_AF-A0A2H0M4B9-F1
#
_entry.id   AF-A0A2H0M4B9-F1
#
_cell.length_a   1.000
_cell.length_b   1.000
_cell.length_c   1.000
_cell.angle_alpha   90.00
_cell.angle_beta   90.00
_cell.angle_gamma   90.00
#
_symmetry.space_group_name_H-M   'P 1'
#
loop_
_entity.id
_entity.type
_entity.pdbx_description
1 polymer ?
#
loop_
_entity_poly.entity_id
_entity_poly.type
_entity_poly.pdbx_seq_one_letter_code
_entity_poly.pdbx_strand_id
1 'polypeptide(L)'
;MTIGIIITIAILGTLHYVVILRNGNLKFWKKASKNPDFVYEQFLSDNAWVIGDGNGNIDKTGLDGPFLLYVPKIGKTVKFYGRVGVYEESQNRIEKELSK
;
A
#
# COMPACT_ATOMS: atom_id res chain seq x y z
N MET A 1 -2.52 -32.94 17.84
CA MET A 1 -2.05 -32.73 16.45
C MET A 1 -2.84 -31.66 15.70
N THR A 2 -4.18 -31.68 15.74
CA THR A 2 -5.06 -30.75 15.01
C THR A 2 -4.94 -29.28 15.40
N ILE A 3 -4.83 -28.96 16.70
CA ILE A 3 -4.70 -27.56 17.17
C ILE A 3 -3.40 -26.90 16.68
N GLY A 4 -2.29 -27.65 16.71
CA GLY A 4 -1.00 -27.17 16.21
C GLY A 4 -1.06 -26.81 14.72
N ILE A 5 -1.73 -27.65 13.91
CA ILE A 5 -1.91 -27.42 12.47
C ILE A 5 -2.75 -26.16 12.20
N ILE A 6 -3.83 -25.94 12.96
CA ILE A 6 -4.68 -24.74 12.81
C ILE A 6 -3.88 -23.47 13.12
N ILE A 7 -3.08 -23.48 14.18
CA ILE A 7 -2.22 -22.35 14.54
C ILE A 7 -1.18 -22.10 13.45
N THR A 8 -0.54 -23.15 12.91
CA THR A 8 0.43 -23.01 11.83
C THR A 8 -0.19 -22.43 10.56
N ILE A 9 -1.40 -22.86 10.18
CA ILE A 9 -2.13 -22.32 9.02
C ILE A 9 -2.51 -20.86 9.26
N ALA A 10 -2.98 -20.51 10.47
CA ALA A 10 -3.31 -19.13 10.81
C ALA A 10 -2.07 -18.21 10.79
N ILE A 11 -0.93 -18.69 11.30
CA ILE A 11 0.34 -17.96 11.26
C ILE A 11 0.83 -17.82 9.83
N LEU A 12 0.81 -18.88 9.00
CA LEU A 12 1.21 -18.80 7.60
C LEU A 12 0.31 -17.85 6.81
N GLY A 13 -1.01 -17.91 7.01
CA GLY A 13 -1.97 -17.02 6.36
C GLY A 13 -1.75 -15.57 6.76
N THR A 14 -1.50 -15.32 8.05
CA THR A 14 -1.19 -13.99 8.57
C THR A 14 0.14 -13.50 8.04
N LEU A 15 1.18 -14.33 8.04
CA LEU A 15 2.52 -13.98 7.55
C LEU A 15 2.51 -13.72 6.04
N HIS A 16 1.79 -14.53 5.26
CA HIS A 16 1.62 -14.34 3.83
C HIS A 16 0.85 -13.05 3.52
N TYR A 17 -0.25 -12.79 4.25
CA TYR A 17 -1.00 -11.53 4.16
C TYR A 17 -0.12 -10.32 4.52
N VAL A 18 0.64 -10.43 5.61
CA VAL A 18 1.58 -9.42 6.09
C VAL A 18 2.71 -9.21 5.08
N VAL A 19 3.36 -10.23 4.55
CA VAL A 19 4.49 -10.10 3.60
C VAL A 19 4.03 -9.55 2.26
N ILE A 20 2.91 -10.01 1.70
CA ILE A 20 2.39 -9.50 0.43
C ILE A 20 1.87 -8.06 0.56
N LEU A 21 1.26 -7.69 1.68
CA LEU A 21 0.85 -6.30 1.92
C LEU A 21 1.99 -5.39 2.41
N ARG A 22 3.09 -5.95 2.92
CA ARG A 22 4.23 -5.23 3.53
C ARG A 22 5.54 -5.40 2.78
N ASN A 23 5.50 -5.81 1.51
CA ASN A 23 6.64 -5.62 0.61
C ASN A 23 6.88 -4.14 0.27
N GLY A 24 6.01 -3.23 0.72
CA GLY A 24 6.26 -1.79 0.70
C GLY A 24 6.95 -1.28 1.97
N ASN A 25 7.63 -0.14 1.87
CA ASN A 25 8.28 0.56 2.98
C ASN A 25 7.33 0.74 4.19
N LEU A 26 7.45 -0.15 5.18
CA LEU A 26 6.58 -0.17 6.37
C LEU A 26 6.59 1.13 7.16
N LYS A 27 7.76 1.79 7.21
CA LYS A 27 7.92 3.07 7.91
C LYS A 27 7.13 4.15 7.20
N PHE A 28 7.23 4.19 5.87
CA PHE A 28 6.42 5.08 5.03
C PHE A 28 4.93 4.84 5.27
N TRP A 29 4.43 3.61 5.16
CA TRP A 29 3.00 3.33 5.31
C TRP A 29 2.44 3.67 6.70
N LYS A 30 3.25 3.50 7.77
CA LYS A 30 2.90 3.95 9.12
C LYS A 30 2.79 5.48 9.23
N LYS A 31 3.58 6.24 8.46
CA LYS A 31 3.46 7.71 8.39
C LYS A 31 2.31 8.12 7.49
N ALA A 32 2.13 7.43 6.36
CA ALA A 32 1.03 7.67 5.43
C ALA A 32 -0.32 7.49 6.10
N SER A 33 -0.50 6.47 6.95
CA SER A 33 -1.75 6.25 7.69
C SER A 33 -2.08 7.37 8.68
N LYS A 34 -1.10 8.20 9.09
CA LYS A 34 -1.32 9.37 9.96
C LYS A 34 -1.68 10.63 9.17
N ASN A 35 -1.25 10.72 7.92
CA ASN A 35 -1.51 11.83 7.02
C ASN A 35 -2.11 11.33 5.69
N PRO A 36 -3.25 10.60 5.73
CA PRO A 36 -3.76 9.88 4.58
C PRO A 36 -4.18 10.80 3.44
N ASP A 37 -4.79 11.95 3.76
CA ASP A 37 -5.25 12.91 2.75
C ASP A 37 -4.08 13.55 2.00
N PHE A 38 -3.01 13.90 2.71
CA PHE A 38 -1.79 14.43 2.09
C PHE A 38 -1.15 13.41 1.14
N VAL A 39 -0.98 12.17 1.60
CA VAL A 39 -0.39 11.11 0.76
C VAL A 39 -1.25 10.81 -0.46
N TYR A 40 -2.58 10.85 -0.30
CA TYR A 40 -3.49 10.68 -1.42
C TYR A 40 -3.29 11.75 -2.51
N GLU A 41 -3.20 13.03 -2.12
CA GLU A 41 -2.92 14.12 -3.06
C GLU A 41 -1.56 13.97 -3.74
N GLN A 42 -0.52 13.56 -2.99
CA GLN A 42 0.80 13.30 -3.56
C GLN A 42 0.75 12.18 -4.60
N PHE A 43 0.05 11.08 -4.31
CA PHE A 43 -0.11 9.96 -5.24
C PHE A 43 -0.94 10.33 -6.47
N LEU A 44 -1.93 11.22 -6.34
CA LEU A 44 -2.66 11.77 -7.48
C LEU A 44 -1.77 12.60 -8.40
N SER A 45 -0.80 13.32 -7.83
CA SER A 45 0.12 14.19 -8.56
C SER A 45 1.35 13.48 -9.15
N ASP A 46 1.54 12.19 -8.84
CA ASP A 46 2.76 11.44 -9.18
C ASP A 46 2.48 10.28 -10.14
N ASN A 47 3.16 10.33 -11.30
CA ASN A 47 3.14 9.27 -12.32
C ASN A 47 3.79 7.96 -11.85
N ALA A 48 4.31 7.86 -10.63
CA ALA A 48 4.73 6.60 -10.04
C ALA A 48 3.55 5.71 -9.61
N TRP A 49 2.34 6.26 -9.50
CA TRP A 49 1.17 5.56 -8.94
C TRP A 49 0.03 5.38 -9.94
N VAL A 50 -0.67 4.26 -9.80
CA VAL A 50 -1.93 3.95 -10.47
C VAL A 50 -2.98 3.77 -9.39
N ILE A 51 -4.06 4.54 -9.46
CA ILE A 51 -5.14 4.53 -8.47
C ILE A 51 -6.25 3.63 -9.00
N GLY A 52 -6.60 2.62 -8.21
CA GLY A 52 -7.64 1.67 -8.55
C GLY A 52 -9.02 2.16 -8.12
N ASP A 53 -9.79 2.68 -9.07
CA ASP A 53 -11.16 3.17 -8.86
C ASP A 53 -12.24 2.07 -8.89
N GLY A 54 -11.89 0.83 -8.59
CA GLY A 54 -12.82 -0.27 -8.35
C GLY A 54 -13.53 -0.87 -9.57
N ASN A 55 -13.61 -0.16 -10.70
CA ASN A 55 -14.40 -0.57 -11.86
C ASN A 55 -13.60 -0.94 -13.14
N GLY A 56 -12.26 -0.87 -13.10
CA GLY A 56 -11.41 -1.13 -14.26
C GLY A 56 -10.56 -2.39 -14.12
N ASN A 57 -10.40 -3.11 -15.22
CA ASN A 57 -9.38 -4.16 -15.33
C ASN A 57 -8.01 -3.46 -15.49
N ILE A 58 -7.33 -3.22 -14.37
CA ILE A 58 -5.99 -2.61 -14.38
C ILE A 58 -5.00 -3.68 -14.84
N ASP A 59 -4.22 -3.39 -15.87
CA ASP A 59 -3.06 -4.21 -16.19
C ASP A 59 -2.05 -4.08 -15.05
N LYS A 60 -1.86 -5.18 -14.32
CA LYS A 60 -0.98 -5.26 -13.15
C LYS A 60 0.47 -5.56 -13.54
N THR A 61 0.75 -5.74 -14.83
CA THR A 61 2.10 -6.03 -15.32
C THR A 61 3.02 -4.86 -14.98
N GLY A 62 4.07 -5.11 -14.21
CA GLY A 62 5.00 -4.07 -13.77
C GLY A 62 4.49 -3.16 -12.65
N LEU A 63 3.44 -3.57 -11.92
CA LEU A 63 2.92 -2.85 -10.76
C LEU A 63 3.08 -3.65 -9.46
N ASP A 64 3.51 -2.99 -8.39
CA ASP A 64 3.50 -3.49 -7.02
C ASP A 64 2.23 -3.07 -6.27
N GLY A 65 1.70 -3.96 -5.44
CA GLY A 65 0.50 -3.75 -4.64
C GLY A 65 -0.54 -4.87 -4.78
N PRO A 66 -1.82 -4.63 -4.43
CA PRO A 66 -2.40 -3.34 -4.05
C PRO A 66 -1.96 -2.89 -2.65
N PHE A 67 -1.60 -1.61 -2.53
CA PHE A 67 -1.48 -0.92 -1.26
C PHE A 67 -2.80 -0.25 -0.91
N LEU A 68 -3.23 -0.35 0.35
CA LEU A 68 -4.52 0.14 0.79
C LEU A 68 -4.33 1.31 1.76
N LEU A 69 -5.02 2.41 1.52
CA LEU A 69 -5.06 3.55 2.44
C LEU A 69 -6.49 4.06 2.55
N TYR A 70 -6.99 4.18 3.79
CA TYR A 70 -8.24 4.87 4.05
C TYR A 70 -8.00 6.38 3.97
N VAL A 71 -8.76 7.07 3.11
CA VAL A 71 -8.63 8.51 2.88
C VAL A 71 -9.88 9.20 3.42
N PRO A 72 -9.81 9.84 4.61
CA PRO A 72 -10.93 10.53 5.23
C PRO A 72 -11.59 11.56 4.32
N LYS A 73 -10.81 12.33 3.53
CA LYS A 73 -11.31 13.35 2.61
C LYS A 73 -12.36 12.84 1.62
N ILE A 74 -12.24 11.59 1.19
CA ILE A 74 -13.18 10.95 0.25
C ILE A 74 -13.99 9.80 0.90
N GLY A 75 -13.85 9.60 2.20
CA GLY A 75 -14.62 8.65 2.99
C GLY A 75 -14.48 7.18 2.58
N LYS A 76 -13.41 6.78 1.90
CA LYS A 76 -13.23 5.40 1.41
C LYS A 76 -11.78 4.91 1.45
N THR A 77 -11.62 3.59 1.45
CA THR A 77 -10.33 2.93 1.24
C THR A 77 -9.99 2.91 -0.24
N VAL A 78 -8.86 3.49 -0.60
CA VAL A 78 -8.35 3.55 -1.96
C VAL A 78 -7.27 2.49 -2.16
N LYS A 79 -7.26 1.88 -3.34
CA LYS A 79 -6.21 0.94 -3.77
C LYS A 79 -5.19 1.70 -4.61
N PHE A 80 -3.93 1.63 -4.22
CA PHE A 80 -2.81 2.17 -4.97
C PHE A 80 -1.94 1.05 -5.49
N TYR A 81 -1.45 1.22 -6.70
CA TYR A 81 -0.50 0.34 -7.34
C TYR A 81 0.73 1.17 -7.74
N GLY A 82 1.90 0.78 -7.25
CA GLY A 82 3.15 1.47 -7.56
C GLY A 82 3.78 0.90 -8.82
N ARG A 83 4.24 1.74 -9.75
CA ARG A 83 5.02 1.28 -10.92
C ARG A 83 6.40 0.82 -10.47
N VAL A 84 6.74 -0.46 -10.71
CA VAL A 84 8.02 -1.06 -10.32
C VAL A 84 9.18 -0.25 -10.88
N GLY A 85 10.18 0.01 -10.04
CA GLY A 85 11.37 0.80 -10.40
C GLY A 85 11.25 2.31 -10.18
N VAL A 86 10.05 2.85 -9.91
CA VAL A 86 9.88 4.30 -9.64
C VAL A 86 9.09 4.63 -8.37
N TYR A 87 8.20 3.75 -7.92
CA TYR A 87 7.34 4.03 -6.76
C TYR A 87 8.09 4.12 -5.44
N GLU A 88 9.22 3.42 -5.30
CA GLU A 88 10.05 3.44 -4.08
C GLU A 88 10.70 4.82 -3.89
N GLU A 89 11.14 5.46 -4.99
CA GLU A 89 11.66 6.84 -4.96
C GLU A 89 10.58 7.84 -4.57
N SER A 90 9.35 7.65 -5.08
CA SER A 90 8.17 8.41 -4.67
C SER A 90 7.91 8.27 -3.17
N GLN A 91 7.90 7.05 -2.63
CA GLN A 91 7.75 6.81 -1.19
C GLN A 91 8.82 7.53 -0.37
N ASN A 92 10.08 7.47 -0.80
CA ASN A 92 11.19 8.12 -0.10
C ASN A 92 11.07 9.66 -0.10
N ARG A 93 10.61 10.26 -1.21
CA ARG A 93 10.37 11.70 -1.29
C ARG A 93 9.26 12.14 -0.36
N ILE A 94 8.11 11.46 -0.43
CA ILE A 94 6.95 11.76 0.42
C ILE A 94 7.28 11.49 1.89
N GLU A 95 8.04 10.44 2.20
CA GLU A 95 8.49 10.16 3.58
C GLU A 95 9.30 11.31 4.18
N LYS A 96 10.18 11.95 3.38
CA LYS A 96 10.94 13.13 3.83
C LYS A 96 10.03 14.31 4.12
N GLU A 97 9.00 14.54 3.30
CA GLU A 97 8.02 15.61 3.52
C GLU A 97 7.17 15.37 4.77
N LEU A 98 6.79 14.12 5.03
CA LEU A 98 6.07 13.71 6.24
C LEU A 98 6.91 13.76 7.53
N SER A 99 8.23 13.95 7.42
CA SER A 99 9.16 13.99 8.55
C SER A 99 9.64 15.40 8.90
N LYS A 100 9.17 16.41 8.16
CA LYS A 100 9.37 17.83 8.48
C LYS A 100 8.30 18.29 9.46
#